data_AF-A0A0N4VC60-F1
#
_entry.id   AF-A0A0N4VC60-F1
#
_cell.length_a   1.000
_cell.length_b   1.000
_cell.length_c   1.000
_cell.angle_alpha   90.00
_cell.angle_beta   90.00
_cell.angle_gamma   90.00
#
_symmetry.space_group_name_H-M   'P 1'
#
loop_
_entity.id
_entity.type
_entity.pdbx_description
1 polymer ?
#
loop_
_entity_poly.entity_id
_entity_poly.type
_entity_poly.pdbx_seq_one_letter_code
_entity_poly.pdbx_strand_id
1 'polypeptide(L)'
;MTSTLDELTVSSVRGIMLVNNLEYKKLAQLSQRILSSMPVKDIHSLFTEEEKEMLISALTMESSADLTLVIASLLEIWSQLTFKQLKLDRVTVSLRNLGFKEGVIETLIEVWCKLGQAVCDRLRDISFSDIPVLLDVNWTLRMDIANKHFRKLNSPTAVFELVTDDGLKYVALSRTQLCELFGTLQDIQKELDNILQ
;
A
#
# COMPACT_ATOMS: atom_id res chain seq x y z
N MET A 1 -15.99 -18.55 -17.76
CA MET A 1 -15.64 -17.14 -17.59
C MET A 1 -14.49 -17.10 -16.60
N THR A 2 -13.26 -17.16 -17.12
CA THR A 2 -12.04 -17.30 -16.32
C THR A 2 -11.66 -15.96 -15.70
N SER A 3 -11.35 -16.01 -14.42
CA SER A 3 -11.11 -14.89 -13.53
C SER A 3 -10.04 -13.93 -14.07
N THR A 4 -10.41 -12.67 -14.30
CA THR A 4 -9.51 -11.55 -14.64
C THR A 4 -8.58 -11.15 -13.48
N LEU A 5 -8.71 -11.78 -12.31
CA LEU A 5 -7.86 -11.51 -11.14
C LEU A 5 -6.43 -12.01 -11.31
N ASP A 6 -6.17 -12.98 -12.18
CA ASP A 6 -4.85 -13.62 -12.30
C ASP A 6 -3.93 -13.02 -13.38
N GLU A 7 -4.42 -12.06 -14.18
CA GLU A 7 -3.65 -11.46 -15.26
C GLU A 7 -3.07 -10.11 -14.83
N LEU A 8 -1.83 -9.84 -15.25
CA LEU A 8 -1.23 -8.50 -15.11
C LEU A 8 -1.79 -7.63 -16.23
N THR A 9 -2.17 -6.40 -15.88
CA THR A 9 -2.60 -5.40 -16.86
C THR A 9 -1.67 -4.21 -16.85
N VAL A 10 -1.41 -3.62 -18.02
CA VAL A 10 -0.71 -2.34 -18.13
C VAL A 10 -1.62 -1.42 -18.94
N SER A 11 -1.87 -0.22 -18.42
CA SER A 11 -2.82 0.73 -19.02
C SER A 11 -2.35 1.25 -20.38
N SER A 12 -1.05 1.24 -20.64
CA SER A 12 -0.44 1.83 -21.83
C SER A 12 0.46 0.86 -22.60
N VAL A 13 0.03 0.48 -23.80
CA VAL A 13 0.83 -0.29 -24.78
C VAL A 13 2.12 0.46 -25.16
N ARG A 14 2.06 1.79 -25.24
CA ARG A 14 3.24 2.63 -25.51
C ARG A 14 4.29 2.47 -24.41
N GLY A 15 3.88 2.22 -23.17
CA GLY A 15 4.79 2.04 -22.04
C GLY A 15 5.54 0.72 -22.10
N ILE A 16 4.84 -0.33 -22.49
CA ILE A 16 5.44 -1.64 -22.76
C ILE A 16 6.50 -1.51 -23.87
N MET A 17 6.20 -0.77 -24.94
CA MET A 17 7.17 -0.53 -26.03
C MET A 17 8.40 0.25 -25.56
N LEU A 18 8.21 1.31 -24.77
CA LEU A 18 9.32 2.10 -24.24
C LEU A 18 10.20 1.28 -23.30
N VAL A 19 9.60 0.52 -22.38
CA VAL A 19 10.32 -0.40 -21.48
C VAL A 19 11.11 -1.45 -22.27
N ASN A 20 10.55 -1.97 -23.36
CA ASN A 20 11.20 -2.93 -24.25
C ASN A 20 12.42 -2.38 -25.03
N ASN A 21 12.57 -1.06 -25.10
CA ASN A 21 13.68 -0.40 -25.77
C ASN A 21 14.76 0.08 -24.80
N LEU A 22 14.53 -0.07 -23.49
CA LEU A 22 15.51 0.30 -22.47
C LEU A 22 16.65 -0.72 -22.39
N GLU A 23 17.83 -0.21 -22.02
CA GLU A 23 18.97 -1.05 -21.67
C GLU A 23 18.69 -1.84 -20.39
N TYR A 24 18.91 -3.15 -20.41
CA TYR A 24 18.55 -4.07 -19.31
C TYR A 24 19.14 -3.65 -17.95
N LYS A 25 20.39 -3.15 -17.93
CA LYS A 25 21.04 -2.68 -16.69
C LYS A 25 20.33 -1.47 -16.09
N LYS A 26 19.92 -0.50 -16.93
CA LYS A 26 19.19 0.70 -16.50
C LYS A 26 17.77 0.36 -16.07
N LEU A 27 17.12 -0.55 -16.80
CA LEU A 27 15.81 -1.09 -16.43
C LEU A 27 15.85 -1.75 -15.05
N ALA A 28 16.87 -2.57 -14.77
CA ALA A 28 17.05 -3.21 -13.47
C ALA A 28 17.19 -2.17 -12.35
N GLN A 29 18.05 -1.17 -12.53
CA GLN A 29 18.27 -0.11 -11.55
C GLN A 29 17.01 0.72 -11.29
N LEU A 30 16.31 1.13 -12.36
CA LEU A 30 15.05 1.87 -12.26
C LEU A 30 13.98 1.06 -11.54
N SER A 31 13.85 -0.22 -11.91
CA SER A 31 12.88 -1.14 -11.31
C SER A 31 13.17 -1.39 -9.83
N GLN A 32 14.44 -1.59 -9.45
CA GLN A 32 14.85 -1.75 -8.06
C GLN A 32 14.51 -0.52 -7.23
N ARG A 33 14.76 0.68 -7.77
CA ARG A 33 14.44 1.94 -7.10
C ARG A 33 12.93 2.08 -6.90
N ILE A 34 12.12 1.88 -7.94
CA ILE A 34 10.66 1.98 -7.86
C ILE A 34 10.09 0.97 -6.86
N LEU A 35 10.52 -0.30 -6.95
CA LEU A 35 10.04 -1.36 -6.07
C LEU A 35 10.44 -1.10 -4.60
N SER A 36 11.66 -0.63 -4.36
CA SER A 36 12.13 -0.29 -3.01
C SER A 36 11.42 0.94 -2.43
N SER A 37 11.00 1.88 -3.27
CA SER A 37 10.27 3.09 -2.84
C SER A 37 8.78 2.87 -2.62
N MET A 38 8.25 1.65 -2.84
CA MET A 38 6.85 1.36 -2.50
C MET A 38 6.59 1.49 -0.99
N PRO A 39 5.39 1.93 -0.55
CA PRO A 39 4.27 2.36 -1.36
C PRO A 39 4.45 3.79 -1.89
N VAL A 40 4.05 4.01 -3.14
CA VAL A 40 4.17 5.31 -3.81
C VAL A 40 2.80 5.98 -3.84
N LYS A 41 2.62 7.06 -3.07
CA LYS A 41 1.37 7.86 -3.09
C LYS A 41 1.33 8.85 -4.25
N ASP A 42 2.49 9.39 -4.66
CA ASP A 42 2.62 10.29 -5.79
C ASP A 42 3.78 9.86 -6.70
N ILE A 43 3.49 9.67 -7.98
CA ILE A 43 4.50 9.30 -8.99
C ILE A 43 5.55 10.41 -9.12
N HIS A 44 5.15 11.67 -8.93
CA HIS A 44 6.05 12.81 -9.05
C HIS A 44 7.02 12.93 -7.87
N SER A 45 6.72 12.32 -6.72
CA SER A 45 7.60 12.34 -5.54
C SER A 45 8.69 11.25 -5.57
N LEU A 46 8.66 10.33 -6.54
CA LEU A 46 9.63 9.23 -6.64
C LEU A 46 11.04 9.70 -6.99
N PHE A 47 11.13 10.78 -7.77
CA PHE A 47 12.37 11.32 -8.31
C PHE A 47 12.35 12.84 -8.21
N THR A 48 13.47 13.43 -7.79
CA THR A 48 13.62 14.89 -7.84
C THR A 48 13.66 15.38 -9.29
N GLU A 49 13.48 16.68 -9.51
CA GLU A 49 13.53 17.23 -10.87
C GLU A 49 14.92 17.02 -11.52
N GLU A 50 15.99 17.13 -10.73
CA GLU A 50 17.36 16.84 -11.20
C GLU A 50 17.54 15.36 -11.55
N GLU A 51 16.98 14.45 -10.75
CA GLU A 51 17.00 13.01 -11.06
C GLU A 51 16.20 12.68 -12.32
N LYS A 52 15.05 13.34 -12.54
CA LYS A 52 14.26 13.18 -13.76
C LYS A 52 15.04 13.63 -14.99
N GLU A 53 15.74 14.76 -14.94
CA GLU A 53 16.59 15.21 -16.06
C GLU A 53 17.75 14.24 -16.35
N MET A 54 18.39 13.71 -15.29
CA MET A 54 19.40 12.66 -15.43
C MET A 54 18.83 11.37 -16.00
N LEU A 55 17.61 10.98 -15.63
CA LEU A 55 16.94 9.79 -16.16
C LEU A 55 16.54 9.97 -17.62
N ILE A 56 16.01 11.13 -18.02
CA ILE A 56 15.66 11.44 -19.42
C ILE A 56 16.91 11.31 -20.30
N SER A 57 18.03 11.89 -19.87
CA SER A 57 19.29 11.78 -20.61
C SER A 57 19.87 10.36 -20.61
N ALA A 58 19.87 9.67 -19.47
CA ALA A 58 20.41 8.31 -19.36
C ALA A 58 19.59 7.25 -20.12
N LEU A 59 18.26 7.41 -20.17
CA LEU A 59 17.33 6.52 -20.87
C LEU A 59 17.09 6.95 -22.32
N THR A 60 17.76 8.02 -22.79
CA THR A 60 17.61 8.58 -24.14
C THR A 60 16.15 8.81 -24.52
N MET A 61 15.36 9.35 -23.59
CA MET A 61 13.93 9.61 -23.80
C MET A 61 13.74 10.97 -24.47
N GLU A 62 12.82 11.06 -25.42
CA GLU A 62 12.54 12.29 -26.17
C GLU A 62 11.72 13.30 -25.36
N SER A 63 10.93 12.84 -24.38
CA SER A 63 10.04 13.67 -23.57
C SER A 63 9.96 13.20 -22.12
N SER A 64 9.76 14.13 -21.18
CA SER A 64 9.47 13.78 -19.78
C SER A 64 8.18 12.95 -19.65
N ALA A 65 7.24 13.13 -20.58
CA ALA A 65 6.01 12.33 -20.65
C ALA A 65 6.30 10.85 -20.91
N ASP A 66 7.30 10.53 -21.75
CA ASP A 66 7.70 9.14 -22.01
C ASP A 66 8.34 8.52 -20.76
N LEU A 67 9.14 9.29 -20.01
CA LEU A 67 9.69 8.85 -18.73
C LEU A 67 8.57 8.57 -17.70
N THR A 68 7.62 9.50 -17.56
CA THR A 68 6.47 9.30 -16.64
C THR A 68 5.69 8.06 -17.02
N LEU A 69 5.52 7.78 -18.31
CA LEU A 69 4.78 6.64 -18.82
C LEU A 69 5.51 5.31 -18.57
N VAL A 70 6.84 5.29 -18.70
CA VAL A 70 7.68 4.13 -18.30
C VAL A 70 7.54 3.88 -16.80
N ILE A 71 7.69 4.91 -15.97
CA ILE A 71 7.59 4.79 -14.51
C ILE A 71 6.19 4.29 -14.13
N ALA A 72 5.13 4.86 -14.70
CA ALA A 72 3.76 4.45 -14.45
C ALA A 72 3.53 2.98 -14.82
N SER A 73 4.04 2.54 -15.97
CA SER A 73 3.91 1.14 -16.41
C SER A 73 4.61 0.17 -15.47
N LEU A 74 5.83 0.51 -15.02
CA LEU A 74 6.56 -0.30 -14.04
C LEU A 74 5.84 -0.31 -12.69
N LEU A 75 5.32 0.84 -12.25
CA LEU A 75 4.61 0.97 -10.99
C LEU A 75 3.31 0.17 -10.97
N GLU A 76 2.55 0.15 -12.07
CA GLU A 76 1.37 -0.72 -12.24
C GLU A 76 1.73 -2.19 -12.11
N ILE A 77 2.81 -2.63 -12.76
CA ILE A 77 3.29 -4.02 -12.68
C ILE A 77 3.69 -4.36 -11.25
N TRP A 78 4.53 -3.54 -10.62
CA TRP A 78 5.01 -3.80 -9.27
C TRP A 78 3.89 -3.79 -8.24
N SER A 79 2.92 -2.88 -8.39
CA SER A 79 1.76 -2.78 -7.50
C SER A 79 0.90 -4.05 -7.60
N GLN A 80 0.65 -4.54 -8.81
CA GLN A 80 -0.08 -5.79 -9.00
C GLN A 80 0.69 -7.00 -8.48
N LEU A 81 2.01 -7.03 -8.64
CA LEU A 81 2.84 -8.13 -8.13
C LEU A 81 2.89 -8.17 -6.60
N THR A 82 3.04 -7.02 -5.93
CA THR A 82 3.05 -6.94 -4.46
C THR A 82 1.68 -7.24 -3.86
N PHE A 83 0.60 -6.83 -4.52
CA PHE A 83 -0.76 -7.10 -4.06
C PHE A 83 -1.20 -8.55 -4.31
N LYS A 84 -1.00 -9.07 -5.53
CA LYS A 84 -1.51 -10.39 -5.92
C LYS A 84 -0.57 -11.54 -5.52
N GLN A 85 0.72 -11.27 -5.30
CA GLN A 85 1.75 -12.26 -4.95
C GLN A 85 1.69 -13.53 -5.83
N LEU A 86 1.56 -13.32 -7.14
CA LEU A 86 1.44 -14.40 -8.12
C LEU A 86 2.71 -15.27 -8.16
N LYS A 87 2.52 -16.56 -8.45
CA LYS A 87 3.64 -17.49 -8.70
C LYS A 87 4.49 -17.02 -9.90
N LEU A 88 5.81 -17.18 -9.81
CA LEU A 88 6.77 -16.74 -10.84
C LEU A 88 6.43 -17.22 -12.25
N ASP A 89 6.00 -18.48 -12.40
CA ASP A 89 5.60 -19.03 -13.70
C ASP A 89 4.46 -18.23 -14.34
N ARG A 90 3.49 -17.79 -13.54
CA ARG A 90 2.35 -16.98 -14.00
C ARG A 90 2.78 -15.56 -14.31
N VAL A 91 3.65 -14.96 -13.52
CA VAL A 91 4.21 -13.62 -13.79
C VAL A 91 4.91 -13.60 -15.15
N THR A 92 5.73 -14.62 -15.42
CA THR A 92 6.46 -14.76 -16.68
C THR A 92 5.51 -14.84 -17.88
N VAL A 93 4.48 -15.70 -17.78
CA VAL A 93 3.48 -15.84 -18.84
C VAL A 93 2.68 -14.56 -19.04
N SER A 94 2.27 -13.89 -17.96
CA SER A 94 1.53 -12.63 -18.02
C SER A 94 2.35 -11.51 -18.66
N LEU A 95 3.61 -11.35 -18.29
CA LEU A 95 4.50 -10.35 -18.92
C LEU A 95 4.74 -10.67 -20.40
N ARG A 96 4.87 -11.94 -20.77
CA ARG A 96 4.99 -12.35 -22.17
C ARG A 96 3.72 -12.03 -22.96
N ASN A 97 2.54 -12.29 -22.39
CA ASN A 97 1.25 -11.99 -23.01
C ASN A 97 1.02 -10.48 -23.19
N LEU A 98 1.56 -9.64 -22.29
CA LEU A 98 1.56 -8.19 -22.41
C LEU A 98 2.48 -7.68 -23.54
N GLY A 99 3.37 -8.52 -24.07
CA GLY A 99 4.28 -8.15 -25.16
C GLY A 99 5.66 -7.67 -24.71
N PHE A 100 6.09 -7.96 -23.48
CA PHE A 100 7.47 -7.71 -23.05
C PHE A 100 8.44 -8.68 -23.73
N LYS A 101 9.65 -8.20 -24.08
CA LYS A 101 10.73 -9.03 -24.64
C LYS A 101 11.32 -9.93 -23.55
N GLU A 102 11.78 -11.13 -23.90
CA GLU A 102 12.27 -12.11 -22.93
C GLU A 102 13.39 -11.56 -22.02
N GLY A 103 14.35 -10.80 -22.57
CA GLY A 103 15.41 -10.17 -21.75
C GLY A 103 14.90 -9.13 -20.74
N VAL A 104 13.80 -8.44 -21.06
CA VAL A 104 13.11 -7.53 -20.11
C VAL A 104 12.42 -8.33 -19.02
N ILE A 105 11.73 -9.41 -19.40
CA ILE A 105 11.04 -10.32 -18.48
C ILE A 105 12.04 -10.90 -17.47
N GLU A 106 13.17 -11.43 -17.95
CA GLU A 106 14.25 -11.96 -17.11
C GLU A 106 14.76 -10.91 -16.13
N THR A 107 14.99 -9.68 -16.61
CA THR A 107 15.45 -8.57 -15.77
C THR A 107 14.44 -8.24 -14.66
N LEU A 108 13.15 -8.16 -14.99
CA LEU A 108 12.09 -7.88 -14.02
C LEU A 108 11.94 -9.03 -13.01
N ILE A 109 11.99 -10.29 -13.46
CA ILE A 109 11.94 -11.46 -12.58
C ILE A 109 13.13 -11.46 -11.62
N GLU A 110 14.34 -11.14 -12.10
CA GLU A 110 15.52 -11.06 -11.24
C GLU A 110 15.36 -10.00 -10.15
N VAL A 111 14.83 -8.83 -10.49
CA VAL A 111 14.52 -7.76 -9.52
C VAL A 111 13.47 -8.23 -8.51
N TRP A 112 12.40 -8.90 -8.97
CA TRP A 112 11.35 -9.42 -8.12
C TRP A 112 11.85 -10.50 -7.16
N CYS A 113 12.66 -11.45 -7.63
CA CYS A 113 13.24 -12.48 -6.78
C CYS A 113 14.18 -11.91 -5.71
N LYS A 114 14.88 -10.80 -6.01
CA LYS A 114 15.81 -10.16 -5.07
C LYS A 114 15.12 -9.30 -4.01
N LEU A 115 14.10 -8.53 -4.39
CA LEU A 115 13.51 -7.50 -3.51
C LEU A 115 12.04 -7.74 -3.18
N GLY A 116 11.32 -8.54 -3.98
CA GLY A 116 9.87 -8.69 -3.90
C GLY A 116 9.40 -9.16 -2.53
N GLN A 117 10.03 -10.17 -1.94
CA GLN A 117 9.65 -10.69 -0.62
C GLN A 117 9.81 -9.62 0.47
N ALA A 118 10.98 -8.98 0.56
CA ALA A 118 11.25 -7.96 1.56
C ALA A 118 10.30 -6.75 1.44
N VAL A 119 9.96 -6.37 0.21
CA VAL A 119 8.98 -5.31 -0.03
C VAL A 119 7.57 -5.75 0.34
N CYS A 120 7.15 -6.98 0.02
CA CYS A 120 5.84 -7.50 0.43
C CYS A 120 5.70 -7.57 1.94
N ASP A 121 6.74 -8.01 2.64
CA ASP A 121 6.74 -8.08 4.11
C ASP A 121 6.64 -6.68 4.72
N ARG A 122 7.44 -5.72 4.24
CA ARG A 122 7.33 -4.31 4.66
C ARG A 122 5.96 -3.71 4.35
N LEU A 123 5.38 -4.01 3.19
CA LEU A 123 4.06 -3.52 2.81
C LEU A 123 2.94 -4.15 3.65
N ARG A 124 3.12 -5.37 4.14
CA ARG A 124 2.18 -6.02 5.07
C ARG A 124 2.12 -5.29 6.41
N ASP A 125 3.22 -4.70 6.84
CA ASP A 125 3.31 -3.91 8.06
C ASP A 125 2.77 -2.47 7.90
N ILE A 126 2.55 -2.01 6.65
CA ILE A 126 2.07 -0.66 6.36
C ILE A 126 0.55 -0.69 6.16
N SER A 127 -0.18 -0.10 7.11
CA SER A 127 -1.63 0.11 7.00
C SER A 127 -1.95 1.09 5.86
N PHE A 128 -2.63 0.60 4.82
CA PHE A 128 -3.00 1.37 3.62
C PHE A 128 -4.31 2.15 3.75
N SER A 129 -4.94 2.14 4.92
CA SER A 129 -6.26 2.73 5.11
C SER A 129 -6.27 4.24 5.33
N ASP A 130 -5.10 4.91 5.39
CA ASP A 130 -4.94 6.26 5.98
C ASP A 130 -5.53 6.37 7.41
N ILE A 131 -5.88 5.23 8.00
CA ILE A 131 -6.36 5.06 9.37
C ILE A 131 -5.12 4.68 10.20
N PRO A 132 -4.78 5.48 11.21
CA PRO A 132 -3.63 5.21 12.07
C PRO A 132 -3.70 3.83 12.71
N VAL A 133 -2.55 3.17 12.79
CA VAL A 133 -2.43 1.87 13.44
C VAL A 133 -2.56 2.06 14.93
N LEU A 134 -3.51 1.36 15.55
CA LEU A 134 -3.68 1.36 17.00
C LEU A 134 -2.60 0.49 17.64
N LEU A 135 -1.72 1.11 18.43
CA LEU A 135 -0.59 0.47 19.08
C LEU A 135 -0.91 0.08 20.52
N ASP A 136 -1.63 0.92 21.25
CA ASP A 136 -2.01 0.68 22.65
C ASP A 136 -3.34 1.38 22.99
N VAL A 137 -4.02 0.87 24.02
CA VAL A 137 -5.31 1.38 24.48
C VAL A 137 -5.30 1.52 26.00
N ASN A 138 -5.37 2.75 26.48
CA ASN A 138 -5.63 3.06 27.87
C ASN A 138 -7.06 3.59 28.04
N TRP A 139 -7.63 3.42 29.23
CA TRP A 139 -8.97 3.92 29.51
C TRP A 139 -9.13 4.40 30.95
N THR A 140 -10.04 5.35 31.14
CA THR A 140 -10.44 5.84 32.47
C THR A 140 -11.93 6.08 32.48
N LEU A 141 -12.62 5.55 33.48
CA LEU A 141 -14.03 5.84 33.72
C LEU A 141 -14.16 7.03 34.66
N ARG A 142 -14.73 8.13 34.17
CA ARG A 142 -15.00 9.34 34.96
C ARG A 142 -16.47 9.37 35.35
N MET A 143 -16.73 9.59 36.64
CA MET A 143 -18.09 9.75 37.16
C MET A 143 -18.07 10.79 38.28
N ASP A 144 -18.86 11.85 38.12
CA ASP A 144 -19.07 12.80 39.21
C ASP A 144 -20.23 12.31 40.07
N ILE A 145 -19.92 12.02 41.33
CA ILE A 145 -20.89 11.58 42.32
C ILE A 145 -21.54 12.81 42.94
N ALA A 146 -22.87 12.81 43.01
CA ALA A 146 -23.64 13.88 43.64
C ALA A 146 -23.17 14.08 45.10
N ASN A 147 -22.99 15.34 45.50
CA ASN A 147 -22.62 15.70 46.86
C ASN A 147 -23.64 16.69 47.43
N LYS A 148 -23.49 17.05 48.71
CA LYS A 148 -24.44 17.94 49.42
C LYS A 148 -24.70 19.29 48.73
N HIS A 149 -23.82 19.74 47.82
CA HIS A 149 -23.94 20.99 47.06
C HIS A 149 -24.39 20.78 45.60
N PHE A 150 -24.22 19.58 45.04
CA PHE A 150 -24.59 19.24 43.66
C PHE A 150 -25.44 17.96 43.63
N ARG A 151 -26.76 18.12 43.53
CA ARG A 151 -27.74 17.00 43.58
C ARG A 151 -27.85 16.20 42.28
N LYS A 152 -27.25 16.65 41.18
CA LYS A 152 -27.39 15.99 39.88
C LYS A 152 -26.28 14.94 39.72
N LEU A 153 -26.67 13.68 39.56
CA LEU A 153 -25.75 12.61 39.21
C LEU A 153 -25.38 12.77 37.73
N ASN A 154 -24.10 13.00 37.42
CA ASN A 154 -23.64 12.99 36.04
C ASN A 154 -23.52 11.54 35.56
N SER A 155 -23.88 11.28 34.30
CA SER A 155 -23.72 9.96 33.71
C SER A 155 -22.23 9.60 33.58
N PRO A 156 -21.84 8.36 33.91
CA PRO A 156 -20.45 7.93 33.77
C PRO A 156 -19.99 8.06 32.32
N THR A 157 -18.78 8.57 32.13
CA THR A 157 -18.16 8.80 30.82
C THR A 157 -16.84 8.03 30.77
N ALA A 158 -16.70 7.13 29.81
CA ALA A 158 -15.46 6.40 29.56
C ALA A 158 -14.58 7.26 28.65
N VAL A 159 -13.34 7.53 29.07
CA VAL A 159 -12.34 8.22 28.24
C VAL A 159 -11.31 7.20 27.81
N PHE A 160 -11.19 7.00 26.51
CA PHE A 160 -10.16 6.19 25.89
C PHE A 160 -8.99 7.05 25.45
N GLU A 161 -7.80 6.55 25.68
CA GLU A 161 -6.53 7.06 25.22
C GLU A 161 -5.96 6.03 24.24
N LEU A 162 -6.05 6.36 22.95
CA LEU A 162 -5.64 5.51 21.84
C LEU A 162 -4.26 5.97 21.40
N VAL A 163 -3.25 5.12 21.62
CA VAL A 163 -1.90 5.37 21.13
C VAL A 163 -1.85 4.88 19.70
N THR A 164 -1.67 5.78 18.73
CA THR A 164 -1.51 5.44 17.33
C THR A 164 -0.13 5.81 16.80
N ASP A 165 0.26 5.25 15.65
CA ASP A 165 1.46 5.67 14.92
C ASP A 165 1.44 7.15 14.50
N ASP A 166 0.26 7.74 14.33
CA ASP A 166 0.02 9.17 14.11
C ASP A 166 -0.10 10.00 15.41
N GLY A 167 0.27 9.40 16.55
CA GLY A 167 0.23 10.05 17.86
C GLY A 167 -1.00 9.66 18.70
N LEU A 168 -1.27 10.46 19.73
CA LEU A 168 -2.20 10.10 20.79
C LEU A 168 -3.59 10.71 20.56
N LYS A 169 -4.64 9.89 20.64
CA LYS A 169 -6.04 10.32 20.43
C LYS A 169 -6.89 10.04 21.65
N TYR A 170 -7.66 11.05 22.07
CA TYR A 170 -8.60 10.93 23.19
C TYR A 170 -10.03 10.85 22.69
N VAL A 171 -10.78 9.85 23.16
CA VAL A 171 -12.19 9.67 22.81
C VAL A 171 -13.01 9.49 24.07
N ALA A 172 -13.98 10.39 24.30
CA ALA A 172 -14.92 10.29 25.41
C ALA A 172 -16.24 9.68 24.93
N LEU A 173 -16.64 8.56 25.52
CA LEU A 173 -17.84 7.81 25.16
C LEU A 173 -18.82 7.76 26.33
N SER A 174 -20.08 8.02 26.01
CA SER A 174 -21.20 7.71 26.91
C SER A 174 -21.46 6.20 26.94
N ARG A 175 -22.27 5.75 27.91
CA ARG A 175 -22.67 4.33 28.02
C ARG A 175 -23.26 3.79 26.72
N THR A 176 -24.14 4.55 26.07
CA THR A 176 -24.80 4.09 24.82
C THR A 176 -23.79 3.90 23.70
N GLN A 177 -22.90 4.88 23.50
CA GLN A 177 -21.84 4.80 22.49
C GLN A 177 -20.84 3.68 22.77
N LEU A 178 -20.55 3.39 24.05
CA LEU A 178 -19.67 2.28 24.42
C LEU A 178 -20.31 0.92 24.09
N CYS A 179 -21.62 0.78 24.32
CA CYS A 179 -22.35 -0.43 23.93
C CYS A 179 -22.40 -0.59 22.41
N GLU A 180 -22.59 0.50 21.66
CA GLU A 180 -22.53 0.50 20.19
C GLU A 180 -21.14 0.09 19.69
N LEU A 181 -20.07 0.68 20.24
CA LEU A 181 -18.69 0.30 19.90
C LEU A 181 -18.43 -1.18 20.15
N PHE A 182 -18.85 -1.71 21.30
CA PHE A 182 -18.71 -3.13 21.61
C PHE A 182 -19.45 -4.03 20.61
N GLY A 183 -20.68 -3.66 20.24
CA GLY A 183 -21.45 -4.39 19.23
C GLY A 183 -20.73 -4.45 17.88
N THR A 184 -20.27 -3.29 17.39
CA THR A 184 -19.52 -3.19 16.14
C THR A 184 -18.25 -4.04 16.16
N LEU A 185 -17.48 -4.00 17.26
CA LEU A 185 -16.26 -4.81 17.40
C LEU A 185 -16.57 -6.31 17.41
N GLN A 186 -17.66 -6.74 18.04
CA GLN A 186 -18.08 -8.14 18.00
C GLN A 186 -18.46 -8.61 16.61
N ASP A 187 -19.14 -7.77 15.83
CA ASP A 187 -19.55 -8.13 14.47
C ASP A 187 -18.34 -8.21 13.54
N ILE A 188 -17.38 -7.27 13.66
CA ILE A 188 -16.09 -7.35 12.96
C ILE A 188 -15.34 -8.64 13.33
N GLN A 189 -15.28 -9.00 14.62
CA GLN A 189 -14.61 -10.22 15.06
C GLN A 189 -15.23 -11.47 14.42
N LYS A 190 -16.58 -11.56 14.37
CA LYS A 190 -17.27 -12.69 13.72
C LYS A 190 -16.93 -12.78 12.22
N GLU A 191 -16.88 -11.64 11.52
CA GLU A 191 -16.52 -11.63 10.10
C GLU A 191 -15.07 -12.09 9.89
N LEU A 192 -14.14 -11.65 10.74
CA LEU A 192 -12.74 -12.09 10.69
C LEU A 192 -12.61 -13.60 10.97
N ASP A 193 -13.31 -14.11 11.99
CA ASP A 193 -13.29 -15.53 12.33
C ASP A 193 -13.82 -16.41 11.18
N ASN A 194 -14.83 -15.94 10.43
CA ASN A 194 -15.36 -16.63 9.26
C ASN A 194 -14.38 -16.67 8.09
N ILE A 195 -13.49 -15.69 7.96
CA ILE A 195 -12.47 -15.62 6.90
C ILE A 195 -11.28 -16.54 7.22
N LEU A 196 -11.04 -16.83 8.51
CA LEU A 196 -9.94 -17.65 8.98
C LEU A 196 -10.25 -19.16 9.05
N GLN A 197 -11.49 -19.57 8.73
CA GLN A 197 -11.92 -20.98 8.61
C GLN A 197 -11.83 -21.49 7.17
#